data_AF-A0A3C0BRE2-F1
#
_entry.id   AF-A0A3C0BRE2-F1
#
_cell.length_a   1.000
_cell.length_b   1.000
_cell.length_c   1.000
_cell.angle_alpha   90.00
_cell.angle_beta   90.00
_cell.angle_gamma   90.00
#
_symmetry.space_group_name_H-M   'P 1'
#
loop_
_entity.id
_entity.type
_entity.pdbx_description
1 polymer ?
#
loop_
_entity_poly.entity_id
_entity_poly.type
_entity_poly.pdbx_seq_one_letter_code
_entity_poly.pdbx_strand_id
1 'polypeptide(L)'
;MDLDKAKLDPDSVFHAPKDVLGAPGLSPEEKKSILVRWEADLEALLRATEEGMPPTDQRRSPAELLRAAHEAMQSLDSDASSARCCC
;
A
#
# COMPACT_ATOMS: atom_id res chain seq x y z
N MET A 1 2.31 8.63 13.95
CA MET A 1 2.36 8.77 12.48
C MET A 1 1.25 9.72 12.07
N ASP A 2 1.40 10.38 10.93
CA ASP A 2 0.40 11.33 10.43
C ASP A 2 -0.54 10.61 9.44
N LEU A 3 -1.74 10.28 9.90
CA LEU A 3 -2.71 9.45 9.16
C LEU A 3 -3.22 10.15 7.91
N ASP A 4 -3.50 11.46 8.00
CA ASP A 4 -3.94 12.27 6.86
C ASP A 4 -2.88 12.28 5.76
N LYS A 5 -1.61 12.42 6.15
CA LYS A 5 -0.49 12.31 5.21
C LYS A 5 -0.40 10.92 4.59
N ALA A 6 -0.55 9.86 5.39
CA ALA A 6 -0.53 8.48 4.90
C ALA A 6 -1.68 8.17 3.91
N LYS A 7 -2.85 8.79 4.08
CA LYS A 7 -3.98 8.66 3.15
C LYS A 7 -3.81 9.47 1.86
N LEU A 8 -2.97 10.51 1.88
CA LEU A 8 -2.74 11.38 0.73
C LEU A 8 -1.54 10.90 -0.11
N ASP A 9 -0.43 10.61 0.57
CA ASP A 9 0.87 10.24 0.01
C ASP A 9 1.51 9.17 0.92
N PRO A 10 1.13 7.90 0.74
CA PRO A 10 1.61 6.81 1.58
C PRO A 10 3.09 6.51 1.38
N ASP A 11 3.63 6.73 0.19
CA ASP A 11 5.05 6.51 -0.16
C ASP A 11 5.97 7.50 0.59
N SER A 12 5.47 8.70 0.89
CA SER A 12 6.17 9.69 1.73
C SER A 12 6.17 9.37 3.23
N VAL A 13 5.38 8.39 3.69
CA VAL A 13 5.27 8.00 5.11
C VAL A 13 5.88 6.62 5.37
N PHE A 14 5.73 5.71 4.41
CA PHE A 14 6.14 4.32 4.53
C PHE A 14 7.10 3.95 3.40
N HIS A 15 8.09 3.11 3.70
CA HIS A 15 9.04 2.65 2.67
C HIS A 15 8.49 1.50 1.83
N ALA A 16 7.46 0.81 2.33
CA ALA A 16 6.82 -0.31 1.66
C ALA A 16 5.34 -0.42 2.04
N PRO A 17 4.48 -0.94 1.15
CA PRO A 17 3.08 -1.23 1.47
C PRO A 17 2.93 -2.16 2.67
N LYS A 18 3.83 -3.14 2.81
CA LYS A 18 3.86 -4.05 3.97
C LYS A 18 4.09 -3.34 5.31
N ASP A 19 4.72 -2.16 5.33
CA ASP A 19 4.98 -1.42 6.57
C ASP A 19 3.67 -0.86 7.17
N VAL A 20 2.66 -0.63 6.32
CA VAL A 20 1.30 -0.22 6.74
C VAL A 20 0.64 -1.30 7.62
N LEU A 21 0.94 -2.57 7.36
CA LEU A 21 0.42 -3.68 8.17
C LEU A 21 0.95 -3.64 9.60
N GLY A 22 2.24 -3.34 9.75
CA GLY A 22 2.93 -3.26 11.03
C GLY A 22 2.70 -1.94 11.77
N ALA A 23 2.07 -0.95 11.14
CA ALA A 23 1.86 0.37 11.73
C ALA A 23 0.92 0.29 12.95
N PRO A 24 1.43 0.57 14.17
CA PRO A 24 0.60 0.64 15.37
C PRO A 24 -0.29 1.89 15.31
N GLY A 25 -1.54 1.76 15.73
CA GLY A 25 -2.50 2.87 15.79
C GLY A 25 -3.36 3.06 14.54
N LEU A 26 -3.23 2.21 13.51
CA LEU A 26 -4.15 2.16 12.38
C LEU A 26 -5.15 1.03 12.53
N SER A 27 -6.43 1.33 12.35
CA SER A 27 -7.46 0.31 12.21
C SER A 27 -7.30 -0.43 10.88
N PRO A 28 -7.76 -1.70 10.77
CA PRO A 28 -7.68 -2.46 9.53
C PRO A 28 -8.34 -1.74 8.34
N GLU A 29 -9.43 -1.01 8.57
CA GLU A 29 -10.08 -0.18 7.54
C GLU A 29 -9.17 0.96 7.07
N GLU A 30 -8.45 1.62 7.98
CA GLU A 30 -7.53 2.70 7.63
C GLU A 30 -6.31 2.20 6.88
N LYS A 31 -5.75 1.06 7.32
CA LYS A 31 -4.67 0.37 6.60
C LYS A 31 -5.12 0.04 5.17
N LYS A 32 -6.35 -0.44 5.01
CA LYS A 32 -6.93 -0.72 3.69
C LYS A 32 -7.07 0.54 2.85
N SER A 33 -7.60 1.64 3.40
CA SER A 33 -7.71 2.92 2.67
C SER A 33 -6.34 3.45 2.20
N ILE A 34 -5.31 3.34 3.04
CA ILE A 34 -3.94 3.74 2.70
C ILE A 34 -3.38 2.87 1.56
N LEU A 35 -3.55 1.54 1.65
CA LEU A 35 -3.08 0.60 0.63
C LEU A 35 -3.80 0.77 -0.72
N VAL A 36 -5.11 1.05 -0.72
CA VAL A 36 -5.89 1.33 -1.93
C VAL A 36 -5.40 2.61 -2.61
N ARG A 37 -5.10 3.67 -1.82
CA ARG A 37 -4.49 4.87 -2.38
C ARG A 37 -3.13 4.57 -3.02
N TRP A 38 -2.31 3.78 -2.32
CA TRP A 38 -0.99 3.40 -2.80
C TRP A 38 -1.06 2.60 -4.10
N GLU A 39 -2.00 1.66 -4.22
CA GLU A 39 -2.25 0.90 -5.45
C GLU A 39 -2.49 1.85 -6.64
N ALA A 40 -3.38 2.82 -6.49
CA ALA A 40 -3.70 3.78 -7.54
C ALA A 40 -2.49 4.63 -7.96
N ASP A 41 -1.67 5.06 -7.00
CA ASP A 41 -0.45 5.82 -7.28
C ASP A 41 0.58 4.96 -8.04
N LEU A 42 0.72 3.68 -7.67
CA LEU A 42 1.63 2.74 -8.33
C LEU A 42 1.16 2.35 -9.73
N GLU A 43 -0.14 2.18 -9.95
CA GLU A 43 -0.72 1.97 -11.27
C GLU A 43 -0.52 3.19 -12.18
N ALA A 44 -0.68 4.41 -11.64
CA ALA A 44 -0.40 5.64 -12.38
C ALA A 44 1.09 5.73 -12.76
N LEU A 45 1.99 5.38 -11.83
CA LEU A 45 3.42 5.28 -12.10
C LEU A 45 3.72 4.22 -13.16
N LEU A 46 3.12 3.03 -13.07
CA LEU A 46 3.31 1.97 -14.06
C LEU A 46 2.90 2.42 -15.46
N ARG A 47 1.71 3.02 -15.60
CA ARG A 47 1.25 3.58 -16.87
C ARG A 47 2.24 4.63 -17.39
N ALA A 48 2.70 5.53 -16.53
CA ALA A 48 3.72 6.53 -16.89
C ALA A 48 5.08 5.90 -17.28
N THR A 49 5.43 4.76 -16.68
CA THR A 49 6.66 4.02 -16.99
C THR A 49 6.54 3.31 -18.34
N GLU A 50 5.39 2.68 -18.62
CA GLU A 50 5.07 2.04 -19.90
C GLU A 50 5.04 3.04 -21.06
N GLU A 51 4.67 4.30 -20.80
CA GLU A 51 4.65 5.38 -21.79
C GLU A 51 6.02 6.07 -22.04
N GLY A 52 7.12 5.55 -21.47
CA GLY A 52 8.48 5.86 -21.95
C GLY A 52 9.38 6.69 -21.03
N MET A 53 9.26 6.56 -19.71
CA MET A 53 10.31 7.02 -18.78
C MET A 53 10.75 5.88 -17.86
N PRO A 54 11.98 5.34 -18.01
CA PRO A 54 12.52 4.39 -17.05
C PRO A 54 12.65 5.08 -15.68
N PRO A 55 12.29 4.40 -14.58
CA PRO A 55 12.41 5.00 -13.26
C PRO A 55 13.90 5.14 -12.94
N THR A 56 14.40 6.38 -12.97
CA THR A 56 15.83 6.67 -12.87
C THR A 56 16.42 6.46 -11.47
N ASP A 57 15.62 6.23 -10.42
CA ASP A 57 16.16 6.17 -9.05
C ASP A 57 15.35 5.36 -8.02
N GLN A 58 14.39 4.52 -8.44
CA GLN A 58 13.64 3.73 -7.45
C GLN A 58 14.36 2.40 -7.17
N ARG A 59 14.76 2.17 -5.91
CA ARG A 59 15.35 0.87 -5.47
C ARG A 59 14.44 -0.33 -5.75
N ARG A 60 13.13 -0.12 -5.97
CA ARG A 60 12.16 -1.14 -6.38
C ARG A 60 11.31 -0.60 -7.52
N SER A 61 10.96 -1.49 -8.46
CA SER A 61 10.07 -1.12 -9.54
C SER A 61 8.64 -0.88 -9.03
N PRO A 62 7.86 0.04 -9.65
CA PRO A 62 6.45 0.22 -9.34
C PRO A 62 5.64 -1.09 -9.38
N ALA A 63 6.00 -2.02 -10.28
CA ALA A 63 5.40 -3.34 -10.39
C ALA A 63 5.60 -4.22 -9.14
N GLU A 64 6.81 -4.20 -8.57
CA GLU A 64 7.12 -4.94 -7.34
C GLU A 64 6.37 -4.35 -6.13
N LEU A 65 6.29 -3.03 -6.06
CA LEU A 65 5.52 -2.34 -5.02
C LEU A 65 4.02 -2.65 -5.13
N LEU A 66 3.47 -2.65 -6.35
CA LEU A 66 2.06 -2.94 -6.60
C LEU A 66 1.69 -4.35 -6.12
N ARG A 67 2.54 -5.34 -6.44
CA ARG A 67 2.38 -6.71 -5.95
C ARG A 67 2.38 -6.76 -4.42
N ALA A 68 3.32 -6.07 -3.78
CA ALA A 68 3.39 -6.01 -2.32
C ALA A 68 2.16 -5.34 -1.69
N ALA A 69 1.56 -4.33 -2.34
CA ALA A 69 0.32 -3.71 -1.90
C ALA A 69 -0.86 -4.69 -1.95
N HIS A 70 -1.00 -5.43 -3.05
CA HIS A 70 -2.03 -6.49 -3.17
C HIS A 70 -1.89 -7.58 -2.11
N GLU A 71 -0.66 -8.04 -1.85
CA GLU A 71 -0.38 -9.04 -0.80
C GLU A 71 -0.72 -8.50 0.59
N ALA A 72 -0.43 -7.22 0.84
CA ALA A 72 -0.77 -6.57 2.09
C ALA A 72 -2.28 -6.46 2.30
N MET A 73 -3.03 -6.07 1.26
CA MET A 73 -4.49 -6.01 1.32
C MET A 73 -5.12 -7.39 1.55
N GLN A 74 -4.64 -8.44 0.88
CA GLN A 74 -5.09 -9.81 1.12
C GLN A 74 -4.79 -10.29 2.55
N SER A 75 -3.63 -9.91 3.09
CA SER A 75 -3.28 -10.22 4.48
C SER A 75 -4.22 -9.53 5.47
N LEU A 76 -4.61 -8.27 5.21
CA LEU A 76 -5.59 -7.56 6.04
C LEU A 76 -6.98 -8.17 5.97
N ASP A 77 -7.44 -8.57 4.78
CA ASP A 77 -8.73 -9.23 4.61
C ASP A 77 -8.75 -10.60 5.28
N SER A 78 -7.62 -11.33 5.27
CA SER A 78 -7.47 -12.60 5.98
C SER A 78 -7.53 -12.42 7.50
N ASP A 79 -6.86 -11.41 8.04
CA ASP A 79 -6.88 -11.06 9.47
C ASP A 79 -8.29 -10.60 9.91
N ALA A 80 -8.93 -9.75 9.11
CA ALA A 80 -10.29 -9.29 9.35
C ALA A 80 -11.34 -10.42 9.26
N SER A 81 -11.15 -11.37 8.33
CA SER A 81 -12.02 -12.55 8.19
C SER A 81 -11.81 -13.54 9.34
N SER A 82 -10.57 -13.73 9.79
CA SER A 82 -10.26 -14.57 10.96
C SER A 82 -10.87 -13.98 12.24
N ALA A 83 -10.84 -12.67 12.42
CA ALA A 83 -11.46 -11.98 13.56
C ALA A 83 -13.00 -12.08 13.57
N ARG A 84 -13.65 -12.25 12.42
CA ARG A 84 -15.11 -12.33 12.30
C ARG A 84 -15.70 -13.72 12.55
N CYS A 85 -14.87 -14.76 12.61
CA CYS A 85 -15.32 -16.15 12.76
C CYS A 85 -15.39 -16.63 14.23
N CYS A 86 -15.07 -15.77 15.21
CA CYS A 86 -15.05 -16.12 16.64
C CYS A 86 -16.37 -15.83 17.39
N CYS A 87 -17.49 -15.65 16.68
CA CYS A 87 -18.80 -15.37 17.28
C CYS A 87 -19.67 -16.63 17.37
#